data_AF-A1BH56-F1
#
_entry.id   AF-A1BH56-F1
#
_cell.length_a   1.000
_cell.length_b   1.000
_cell.length_c   1.000
_cell.angle_alpha   90.00
_cell.angle_beta   90.00
_cell.angle_gamma   90.00
#
_symmetry.space_group_name_H-M   'P 1'
#
loop_
_entity.id
_entity.type
_entity.pdbx_description
1 polymer ?
#
loop_
_entity_poly.entity_id
_entity_poly.type
_entity_poly.pdbx_seq_one_letter_code
_entity_poly.pdbx_strand_id
1 'polypeptide(L)'
;MKKHGQTVFLITINPVGVMGKGIALQFKHAFPENFKAYADAVNRKQIRTGEVQVVPVSSLNGVRYIITFPTRNHWRYPSKPEWITAGLRDLRKKIEDYQIESIAIPPLGFGNGGLDWSVVKAEIESALQGLPVEIQVYEPSSAIRDLLVKEDKPAAAHLTPVRAMLLLLLYRYRAMGEHASEFAAEKLSYFLQRAGETQLKLEFTKGYYGPYSGKVRHVLYALNGYYLKGFEQKEAKPFEPFDIIVERSDEVLDYIQNKLNPVEKTHLDKVLKLIKGFESPYGLELLATVDYLIIETGNSDPQVLSGAIRQWSARKADMFPPEHVRLASEQLHLLRNQSLPTASHFGIGERNNQLKNITIATIRWPVPEICFGNISKPRTAIICRNRFFVTSHQKYQ
;
A
#
# COMPACT_ATOMS: atom_id res chain seq x y z
N MET A 1 -19.87 -33.83 -37.45
CA MET A 1 -19.15 -32.54 -37.46
C MET A 1 -19.29 -31.92 -36.08
N LYS A 2 -18.22 -31.83 -35.28
CA LYS A 2 -18.25 -31.07 -34.02
C LYS A 2 -18.39 -29.59 -34.40
N LYS A 3 -19.52 -28.95 -34.07
CA LYS A 3 -19.64 -27.49 -34.16
C LYS A 3 -18.47 -26.90 -33.36
N HIS A 4 -17.65 -26.05 -33.97
CA HIS A 4 -16.64 -25.29 -33.24
C HIS A 4 -17.39 -24.39 -32.24
N GLY A 5 -17.43 -24.82 -30.97
CA GLY A 5 -18.21 -24.18 -29.92
C GLY A 5 -17.78 -22.73 -29.73
N GLN A 6 -18.76 -21.83 -29.67
CA GLN A 6 -18.53 -20.43 -29.34
C GLN A 6 -18.08 -20.33 -27.88
N THR A 7 -16.79 -20.10 -27.63
CA THR A 7 -16.28 -19.90 -26.26
C THR A 7 -16.55 -18.47 -25.82
N VAL A 8 -17.42 -18.29 -24.82
CA VAL A 8 -17.65 -16.99 -24.16
C VAL A 8 -16.91 -16.96 -22.83
N PHE A 9 -16.17 -15.87 -22.57
CA PHE A 9 -15.52 -15.66 -21.28
C PHE A 9 -16.30 -14.67 -20.43
N LEU A 10 -16.50 -15.01 -19.16
CA LEU A 10 -17.00 -14.08 -18.17
C LEU A 10 -15.82 -13.48 -17.38
N ILE A 11 -15.81 -12.16 -17.20
CA ILE A 11 -14.83 -11.46 -16.39
C ILE A 11 -15.50 -10.65 -15.29
N THR A 12 -14.85 -10.56 -14.13
CA THR A 12 -15.36 -9.72 -13.03
C THR A 12 -14.78 -8.31 -13.12
N ILE A 13 -15.66 -7.30 -13.01
CA ILE A 13 -15.30 -5.88 -13.17
C ILE A 13 -15.89 -5.02 -12.03
N ASN A 14 -15.67 -3.71 -12.11
CA ASN A 14 -16.30 -2.70 -11.24
C ASN A 14 -16.82 -1.52 -12.09
N PRO A 15 -17.84 -0.77 -11.64
CA PRO A 15 -18.33 0.42 -12.33
C PRO A 15 -17.38 1.63 -12.37
N VAL A 16 -16.15 1.54 -11.84
CA VAL A 16 -15.21 2.67 -11.77
C VAL A 16 -14.02 2.55 -12.73
N GLY A 17 -14.06 1.59 -13.67
CA GLY A 17 -13.13 1.57 -14.81
C GLY A 17 -11.76 0.94 -14.53
N VAL A 18 -11.57 0.31 -13.37
CA VAL A 18 -10.26 -0.20 -12.97
C VAL A 18 -10.14 -1.70 -13.21
N MET A 19 -9.23 -2.11 -14.10
CA MET A 19 -8.78 -3.51 -14.27
C MET A 19 -7.29 -3.63 -13.91
N GLY A 20 -6.97 -3.46 -12.62
CA GLY A 20 -5.58 -3.28 -12.16
C GLY A 20 -4.90 -4.51 -11.58
N LYS A 21 -5.61 -5.63 -11.40
CA LYS A 21 -5.07 -6.84 -10.74
C LYS A 21 -5.87 -8.10 -11.09
N GLY A 22 -5.28 -9.27 -10.83
CA GLY A 22 -5.88 -10.59 -11.04
C GLY A 22 -6.30 -10.84 -12.49
N ILE A 23 -7.34 -11.66 -12.68
CA ILE A 23 -7.85 -12.04 -14.00
C ILE A 23 -8.27 -10.83 -14.85
N ALA A 24 -8.80 -9.77 -14.23
CA ALA A 24 -9.19 -8.55 -14.94
C ALA A 24 -7.99 -7.86 -15.62
N LEU A 25 -6.81 -7.85 -14.98
CA LEU A 25 -5.59 -7.31 -15.58
C LEU A 25 -5.12 -8.17 -16.76
N GLN A 26 -5.16 -9.50 -16.62
CA GLN A 26 -4.78 -10.41 -17.70
C GLN A 26 -5.71 -10.21 -18.92
N PHE A 27 -7.02 -10.07 -18.70
CA PHE A 27 -7.98 -9.76 -19.77
C PHE A 27 -7.78 -8.39 -20.40
N LYS A 28 -7.38 -7.37 -19.62
CA LYS A 28 -7.02 -6.06 -20.18
C LYS A 28 -5.86 -6.17 -21.18
N HIS A 29 -4.89 -7.03 -20.92
CA HIS A 29 -3.76 -7.26 -21.82
C HIS A 29 -4.13 -8.15 -23.02
N ALA A 30 -4.90 -9.21 -22.80
CA ALA A 30 -5.31 -10.13 -23.86
C ALA A 30 -6.35 -9.53 -24.83
N PHE A 31 -7.21 -8.63 -24.33
CA PHE A 31 -8.33 -8.05 -25.09
C PHE A 31 -8.41 -6.53 -24.89
N PRO A 32 -7.46 -5.76 -25.44
CA PRO A 32 -7.38 -4.31 -25.25
C PRO A 32 -8.60 -3.55 -25.80
N GLU A 33 -9.19 -4.03 -26.91
CA GLU A 33 -10.41 -3.43 -27.47
C GLU A 33 -11.62 -3.59 -26.55
N ASN A 34 -11.76 -4.74 -25.90
CA ASN A 34 -12.79 -4.98 -24.88
C ASN A 34 -12.60 -4.05 -23.67
N PHE A 35 -11.35 -3.85 -23.22
CA PHE A 35 -11.07 -2.90 -22.15
C PHE A 35 -11.47 -1.46 -22.53
N LYS A 36 -11.20 -1.04 -23.77
CA LYS A 36 -11.63 0.27 -24.27
C LYS A 36 -13.15 0.43 -24.24
N ALA A 37 -13.89 -0.56 -24.77
CA ALA A 37 -15.35 -0.55 -24.74
C ALA A 37 -15.91 -0.48 -23.31
N TYR A 38 -15.33 -1.24 -22.38
CA TYR A 38 -15.66 -1.18 -20.96
C TYR A 38 -15.38 0.20 -20.35
N ALA A 39 -14.20 0.79 -20.60
CA ALA A 39 -13.85 2.11 -20.08
C ALA A 39 -14.81 3.20 -20.60
N ASP A 40 -15.19 3.13 -21.88
CA ASP A 40 -16.17 4.04 -22.48
C ASP A 40 -17.57 3.88 -21.85
N ALA A 41 -17.99 2.64 -21.57
CA ALA A 41 -19.25 2.35 -20.89
C ALA A 41 -19.25 2.86 -19.43
N VAL A 42 -18.12 2.76 -18.73
CA VAL A 42 -17.94 3.37 -17.39
C VAL A 42 -18.08 4.88 -17.45
N ASN A 43 -17.40 5.53 -18.41
CA ASN A 43 -17.48 6.99 -18.60
C ASN A 43 -18.91 7.46 -18.89
N ARG A 44 -19.69 6.65 -19.60
CA ARG A 44 -21.11 6.87 -19.87
C ARG A 44 -22.05 6.45 -18.73
N LYS A 45 -21.53 5.97 -17.60
CA LYS A 45 -22.29 5.47 -16.42
C LYS A 45 -23.26 4.33 -16.78
N GLN A 46 -22.87 3.49 -17.73
CA GLN A 46 -23.67 2.37 -18.23
C GLN A 46 -23.39 1.06 -17.48
N ILE A 47 -22.32 0.98 -16.69
CA ILE A 47 -21.99 -0.19 -15.85
C ILE A 47 -22.66 -0.07 -14.49
N ARG A 48 -23.38 -1.12 -14.05
CA ARG A 48 -24.03 -1.19 -12.74
C ARG A 48 -23.88 -2.57 -12.13
N THR A 49 -23.69 -2.63 -10.81
CA THR A 49 -23.68 -3.91 -10.07
C THR A 49 -25.02 -4.61 -10.20
N GLY A 50 -24.99 -5.90 -10.56
CA GLY A 50 -26.19 -6.68 -10.82
C GLY A 50 -26.64 -6.69 -12.28
N GLU A 51 -25.99 -5.95 -13.18
CA GLU A 51 -26.26 -5.95 -14.62
C GLU A 51 -24.99 -6.40 -15.37
N VAL A 52 -25.08 -7.44 -16.19
CA VAL A 52 -23.94 -7.91 -16.99
C VAL A 52 -23.95 -7.25 -18.37
N GLN A 53 -22.76 -7.07 -18.95
CA GLN A 53 -22.66 -6.53 -20.31
C GLN A 53 -21.93 -7.49 -21.23
N VAL A 54 -22.52 -7.72 -22.40
CA VAL A 54 -21.95 -8.53 -23.46
C VAL A 54 -21.16 -7.61 -24.39
N VAL A 55 -19.87 -7.87 -24.54
CA VAL A 55 -18.98 -7.12 -25.43
C VAL A 55 -18.52 -8.06 -26.55
N PRO A 56 -18.78 -7.73 -27.83
CA PRO A 56 -18.27 -8.51 -28.94
C PRO A 56 -16.75 -8.37 -29.04
N VAL A 57 -16.08 -9.46 -29.41
CA VAL A 57 -14.62 -9.48 -29.58
C VAL A 57 -14.28 -9.87 -31.01
N SER A 58 -13.45 -9.06 -31.64
CA SER A 58 -12.84 -9.35 -32.93
C SER A 58 -11.62 -10.26 -32.75
N SER A 59 -11.82 -11.52 -32.32
CA SER A 59 -10.71 -12.46 -32.10
C SER A 59 -10.67 -13.56 -33.16
N LEU A 60 -9.47 -13.88 -33.65
CA LEU A 60 -9.21 -15.02 -34.53
C LEU A 60 -9.28 -16.38 -33.80
N ASN A 61 -9.45 -16.37 -32.47
CA ASN A 61 -9.26 -17.54 -31.61
C ASN A 61 -10.59 -18.25 -31.26
N GLY A 62 -11.68 -17.94 -31.97
CA GLY A 62 -13.01 -18.54 -31.74
C GLY A 62 -13.81 -17.94 -30.57
N VAL A 63 -13.25 -16.95 -29.85
CA VAL A 63 -13.95 -16.20 -28.79
C VAL A 63 -14.82 -15.12 -29.43
N ARG A 64 -16.14 -15.23 -29.27
CA ARG A 64 -17.09 -14.28 -29.88
C ARG A 64 -17.47 -13.13 -28.94
N TYR A 65 -17.60 -13.42 -27.65
CA TYR A 65 -18.05 -12.46 -26.65
C TYR A 65 -17.21 -12.54 -25.37
N ILE A 66 -17.04 -11.37 -24.74
CA ILE A 66 -16.64 -11.26 -23.33
C ILE A 66 -17.83 -10.69 -22.57
N ILE A 67 -18.27 -11.37 -21.53
CA ILE A 67 -19.29 -10.88 -20.61
C ILE A 67 -18.60 -10.24 -19.41
N THR A 68 -18.89 -8.97 -19.17
CA THR A 68 -18.40 -8.27 -17.98
C THR A 68 -19.44 -8.33 -16.87
N PHE A 69 -19.02 -8.80 -15.69
CA PHE A 69 -19.85 -9.01 -14.51
C PHE A 69 -19.39 -8.10 -13.37
N PRO A 70 -20.12 -7.02 -13.07
CA PRO A 70 -19.74 -6.11 -12.00
C PRO A 70 -20.04 -6.71 -10.62
N THR A 71 -19.01 -7.28 -10.00
CA THR A 71 -19.11 -7.91 -8.67
C THR A 71 -18.94 -6.91 -7.53
N ARG A 72 -18.60 -5.64 -7.82
CA ARG A 72 -18.38 -4.59 -6.80
C ARG A 72 -18.73 -3.22 -7.32
N ASN A 73 -19.17 -2.34 -6.43
CA ASN A 73 -19.41 -0.92 -6.77
C ASN A 73 -18.10 -0.12 -6.93
N HIS A 74 -17.09 -0.42 -6.13
CA HIS A 74 -15.75 0.16 -6.19
C HIS A 74 -14.74 -0.94 -5.89
N TRP A 75 -13.58 -0.93 -6.56
CA TRP A 75 -12.56 -1.96 -6.37
C TRP A 75 -11.95 -1.98 -4.94
N ARG A 76 -12.20 -0.94 -4.13
CA ARG A 76 -11.72 -0.79 -2.73
C ARG A 76 -12.53 -1.60 -1.72
N TYR A 77 -13.80 -1.83 -2.00
CA TYR A 77 -14.74 -2.44 -1.06
C TYR A 77 -14.93 -3.93 -1.38
N PRO A 78 -15.43 -4.75 -0.43
CA PRO A 78 -15.77 -6.14 -0.71
C PRO A 78 -16.94 -6.26 -1.70
N SER A 79 -17.13 -7.47 -2.22
CA SER A 79 -18.32 -7.85 -2.99
C SER A 79 -19.50 -8.08 -2.06
N LYS A 80 -20.72 -8.12 -2.60
CA LYS A 80 -21.94 -8.43 -1.84
C LYS A 80 -22.72 -9.55 -2.52
N PRO A 81 -23.37 -10.45 -1.75
CA PRO A 81 -24.20 -11.52 -2.31
C PRO A 81 -25.31 -10.98 -3.24
N GLU A 82 -25.96 -9.87 -2.87
CA GLU A 82 -27.03 -9.23 -3.65
C GLU A 82 -26.60 -8.89 -5.09
N TRP A 83 -25.34 -8.53 -5.32
CA TRP A 83 -24.81 -8.25 -6.65
C TRP A 83 -24.56 -9.52 -7.47
N ILE A 84 -24.20 -10.62 -6.81
CA ILE A 84 -24.01 -11.92 -7.46
C ILE A 84 -25.36 -12.46 -7.92
N THR A 85 -26.35 -12.51 -7.02
CA THR A 85 -27.70 -13.01 -7.35
C THR A 85 -28.35 -12.19 -8.46
N ALA A 86 -28.27 -10.86 -8.40
CA ALA A 86 -28.80 -10.00 -9.46
C ALA A 86 -28.07 -10.21 -10.80
N GLY A 87 -26.73 -10.24 -10.78
CA GLY A 87 -25.93 -10.41 -11.99
C GLY A 87 -26.09 -11.79 -12.63
N LEU A 88 -26.29 -12.86 -11.85
CA LEU A 88 -26.57 -14.20 -12.38
C LEU A 88 -27.94 -14.28 -13.04
N ARG A 89 -28.94 -13.60 -12.48
CA ARG A 89 -30.27 -13.48 -13.11
C ARG A 89 -30.19 -12.77 -14.46
N ASP A 90 -29.41 -11.70 -14.53
CA ASP A 90 -29.20 -10.98 -15.79
C ASP A 90 -28.35 -11.79 -16.78
N LEU A 91 -27.33 -12.50 -16.29
CA LEU A 91 -26.50 -13.40 -17.09
C LEU A 91 -27.33 -14.48 -17.78
N ARG A 92 -28.28 -15.11 -17.08
CA ARG A 92 -29.19 -16.09 -17.66
C ARG A 92 -29.93 -15.52 -18.87
N LYS A 93 -30.50 -14.32 -18.73
CA LYS A 93 -31.20 -13.64 -19.83
C LYS A 93 -30.27 -13.39 -21.01
N LYS A 94 -29.04 -12.92 -20.75
CA LYS A 94 -28.05 -12.70 -21.82
C LYS A 94 -27.60 -13.97 -22.52
N ILE A 95 -27.51 -15.10 -21.80
CA ILE A 95 -27.22 -16.39 -22.41
C ILE A 95 -28.30 -16.77 -23.42
N GLU A 96 -29.57 -16.58 -23.06
CA GLU A 96 -30.72 -16.85 -23.93
C GLU A 96 -30.78 -15.85 -25.11
N ASP A 97 -30.72 -14.55 -24.82
CA ASP A 97 -30.82 -13.46 -25.82
C ASP A 97 -29.73 -13.55 -26.90
N TYR A 98 -28.50 -13.87 -26.51
CA TYR A 98 -27.35 -13.94 -27.42
C TYR A 98 -27.09 -15.36 -27.94
N GLN A 99 -27.95 -16.32 -27.61
CA GLN A 99 -27.85 -17.73 -28.01
C GLN A 99 -26.46 -18.31 -27.74
N ILE A 100 -25.96 -18.09 -26.51
CA ILE A 100 -24.62 -18.53 -26.10
C ILE A 100 -24.62 -20.04 -25.96
N GLU A 101 -23.75 -20.72 -26.70
CA GLU A 101 -23.63 -22.19 -26.70
C GLU A 101 -22.67 -22.71 -25.61
N SER A 102 -21.64 -21.93 -25.25
CA SER A 102 -20.73 -22.27 -24.15
C SER A 102 -20.18 -21.04 -23.42
N ILE A 103 -19.98 -21.16 -22.10
CA ILE A 103 -19.46 -20.08 -21.25
C ILE A 103 -18.52 -20.58 -20.16
N ALA A 104 -17.41 -19.86 -19.98
CA ALA A 104 -16.45 -20.04 -18.90
C ALA A 104 -16.66 -18.99 -17.78
N ILE A 105 -16.91 -19.44 -16.55
CA ILE A 105 -17.25 -18.59 -15.39
C ILE A 105 -16.13 -18.68 -14.33
N PRO A 106 -15.42 -17.59 -14.02
CA PRO A 106 -14.47 -17.53 -12.91
C PRO A 106 -15.17 -17.51 -11.55
N PRO A 107 -14.44 -17.67 -10.43
CA PRO A 107 -15.06 -17.68 -9.11
C PRO A 107 -15.54 -16.27 -8.70
N LEU A 108 -16.85 -16.02 -8.88
CA LEU A 108 -17.45 -14.69 -8.75
C LEU A 108 -17.37 -14.15 -7.32
N GLY A 109 -16.87 -12.91 -7.16
CA GLY A 109 -16.79 -12.26 -5.84
C GLY A 109 -15.87 -12.95 -4.82
N PHE A 110 -15.15 -14.00 -5.22
CA PHE A 110 -14.15 -14.68 -4.40
C PHE A 110 -12.83 -13.88 -4.31
N GLY A 111 -11.94 -14.28 -3.40
CA GLY A 111 -10.61 -13.69 -3.23
C GLY A 111 -10.71 -12.26 -2.71
N ASN A 112 -10.35 -11.28 -3.54
CA ASN A 112 -10.43 -9.86 -3.18
C ASN A 112 -11.85 -9.44 -2.70
N GLY A 113 -12.89 -10.20 -3.07
CA GLY A 113 -14.30 -9.82 -2.84
C GLY A 113 -14.88 -10.37 -1.55
N GLY A 114 -14.19 -11.32 -0.92
CA GLY A 114 -14.51 -11.82 0.41
C GLY A 114 -15.76 -12.70 0.51
N LEU A 115 -16.38 -13.11 -0.61
CA LEU A 115 -17.52 -14.02 -0.56
C LEU A 115 -17.08 -15.47 -0.35
N ASP A 116 -17.91 -16.22 0.38
CA ASP A 116 -17.76 -17.66 0.55
C ASP A 116 -18.03 -18.37 -0.78
N TRP A 117 -17.04 -19.13 -1.25
CA TRP A 117 -17.14 -19.84 -2.53
C TRP A 117 -18.25 -20.88 -2.55
N SER A 118 -18.47 -21.58 -1.43
CA SER A 118 -19.50 -22.62 -1.36
C SER A 118 -20.89 -22.05 -1.62
N VAL A 119 -21.17 -20.87 -1.04
CA VAL A 119 -22.42 -20.13 -1.22
C VAL A 119 -22.53 -19.61 -2.66
N VAL A 120 -21.49 -18.98 -3.19
CA VAL A 120 -21.50 -18.46 -4.57
C VAL A 120 -21.67 -19.58 -5.60
N LYS A 121 -21.02 -20.72 -5.39
CA LYS A 121 -21.14 -21.87 -6.28
C LYS A 121 -22.58 -22.39 -6.33
N ALA A 122 -23.23 -22.55 -5.18
CA ALA A 122 -24.64 -22.95 -5.11
C ALA A 122 -25.56 -21.95 -5.82
N GLU A 123 -25.29 -20.65 -5.71
CA GLU A 123 -26.02 -19.60 -6.44
C GLU A 123 -25.84 -19.71 -7.96
N ILE A 124 -24.61 -19.97 -8.44
CA ILE A 124 -24.33 -20.17 -9.88
C ILE A 124 -25.11 -21.39 -10.40
N GLU A 125 -25.01 -22.52 -9.72
CA GLU A 125 -25.72 -23.76 -10.07
C GLU A 125 -27.23 -23.53 -10.11
N SER A 126 -27.79 -22.93 -9.07
CA SER A 126 -29.22 -22.66 -8.97
C SER A 126 -29.73 -21.68 -10.04
N ALA A 127 -28.94 -20.66 -10.40
CA ALA A 127 -29.36 -19.64 -11.36
C ALA A 127 -29.29 -20.13 -12.82
N LEU A 128 -28.29 -20.96 -13.14
CA LEU A 128 -28.00 -21.37 -14.51
C LEU A 128 -28.46 -22.79 -14.86
N GLN A 129 -28.98 -23.55 -13.88
CA GLN A 129 -29.57 -24.87 -14.14
C GLN A 129 -30.65 -24.84 -15.24
N GLY A 130 -30.73 -25.93 -16.00
CA GLY A 130 -31.72 -26.14 -17.05
C GLY A 130 -31.47 -25.37 -18.36
N LEU A 131 -30.39 -24.58 -18.46
CA LEU A 131 -30.00 -23.97 -19.72
C LEU A 131 -29.34 -25.02 -20.64
N PRO A 132 -29.67 -25.06 -21.95
CA PRO A 132 -29.05 -25.98 -22.91
C PRO A 132 -27.66 -25.46 -23.36
N VAL A 133 -26.79 -25.15 -22.41
CA VAL A 133 -25.51 -24.45 -22.62
C VAL A 133 -24.40 -25.18 -21.88
N GLU A 134 -23.21 -25.28 -22.49
CA GLU A 134 -22.03 -25.82 -21.81
C GLU A 134 -21.44 -24.76 -20.86
N ILE A 135 -21.57 -24.97 -19.55
CA ILE A 135 -21.09 -24.03 -18.54
C ILE A 135 -19.89 -24.64 -17.82
N GLN A 136 -18.72 -24.00 -17.97
CA GLN A 136 -17.51 -24.37 -17.25
C GLN A 136 -17.27 -23.38 -16.10
N VAL A 137 -17.44 -23.84 -14.86
CA VAL A 137 -17.15 -23.03 -13.66
C VAL A 137 -15.74 -23.34 -13.18
N TYR A 138 -14.90 -22.31 -13.08
CA TYR A 138 -13.55 -22.42 -12.53
C TYR A 138 -13.60 -22.25 -11.02
N GLU A 139 -13.21 -23.30 -10.31
CA GLU A 139 -13.15 -23.27 -8.85
C GLU A 139 -11.84 -22.66 -8.34
N PRO A 140 -11.85 -22.02 -7.15
CA PRO A 140 -10.63 -21.66 -6.46
C PRO A 140 -9.87 -22.92 -6.05
N SER A 141 -8.82 -23.28 -6.78
CA SER A 141 -7.90 -24.34 -6.33
C SER A 141 -6.82 -23.77 -5.41
N SER A 142 -6.23 -24.62 -4.56
CA SER A 142 -5.03 -24.25 -3.78
C SER A 142 -3.89 -23.79 -4.71
N ALA A 143 -3.72 -24.44 -5.86
CA ALA A 143 -2.78 -24.03 -6.89
C ALA A 143 -3.09 -22.64 -7.48
N ILE A 144 -4.36 -22.29 -7.72
CA ILE A 144 -4.77 -20.94 -8.14
C ILE A 144 -4.61 -19.94 -6.99
N ARG A 145 -4.86 -20.33 -5.74
CA ARG A 145 -4.63 -19.48 -4.57
C ARG A 145 -3.14 -19.17 -4.41
N ASP A 146 -2.27 -20.16 -4.59
CA ASP A 146 -0.81 -20.01 -4.51
C ASP A 146 -0.22 -19.30 -5.73
N LEU A 147 -0.78 -19.52 -6.93
CA LEU A 147 -0.42 -18.77 -8.15
C LEU A 147 -0.91 -17.33 -8.06
N LEU A 148 -2.12 -17.06 -7.55
CA LEU A 148 -2.60 -15.71 -7.28
C LEU A 148 -1.77 -15.06 -6.18
N VAL A 149 -1.30 -15.78 -5.15
CA VAL A 149 -0.39 -15.26 -4.11
C VAL A 149 1.03 -15.01 -4.64
N LYS A 150 1.52 -15.84 -5.56
CA LYS A 150 2.83 -15.68 -6.23
C LYS A 150 2.80 -14.58 -7.30
N GLU A 151 1.70 -14.45 -8.05
CA GLU A 151 1.43 -13.36 -9.00
C GLU A 151 0.95 -12.07 -8.32
N ASP A 152 0.44 -12.15 -7.07
CA ASP A 152 0.03 -10.98 -6.24
C ASP A 152 1.22 -10.17 -5.76
N LYS A 153 2.47 -10.60 -5.98
CA LYS A 153 3.61 -9.70 -5.91
C LYS A 153 3.76 -9.07 -7.29
N PRO A 154 3.09 -7.94 -7.61
CA PRO A 154 3.47 -7.23 -8.82
C PRO A 154 4.98 -6.98 -8.71
N ALA A 155 5.74 -7.18 -9.78
CA ALA A 155 7.19 -6.99 -9.74
C ALA A 155 7.55 -5.60 -9.16
N ALA A 156 6.67 -4.63 -9.37
CA ALA A 156 6.68 -3.29 -8.79
C ALA A 156 6.62 -3.25 -7.24
N ALA A 157 5.98 -4.21 -6.57
CA ALA A 157 5.90 -4.32 -5.11
C ALA A 157 6.99 -5.19 -4.48
N HIS A 158 7.96 -5.74 -5.24
CA HIS A 158 9.07 -6.44 -4.60
C HIS A 158 9.81 -5.52 -3.61
N LEU A 159 10.12 -6.05 -2.42
CA LEU A 159 10.90 -5.31 -1.44
C LEU A 159 12.34 -5.15 -1.92
N THR A 160 12.74 -3.89 -2.00
CA THR A 160 14.13 -3.45 -2.00
C THR A 160 14.47 -2.96 -0.59
N PRO A 161 15.76 -2.82 -0.22
CA PRO A 161 16.16 -2.30 1.09
C PRO A 161 15.44 -1.01 1.46
N VAL A 162 15.44 -0.05 0.54
CA VAL A 162 14.74 1.24 0.67
C VAL A 162 13.25 1.09 0.91
N ARG A 163 12.57 0.25 0.11
CA ARG A 163 11.12 0.06 0.24
C ARG A 163 10.76 -0.52 1.59
N ALA A 164 11.54 -1.50 2.06
CA ALA A 164 11.37 -2.11 3.37
C ALA A 164 11.58 -1.08 4.50
N MET A 165 12.66 -0.29 4.43
CA MET A 165 12.93 0.76 5.41
C MET A 165 11.84 1.83 5.44
N LEU A 166 11.40 2.33 4.28
CA LEU A 166 10.31 3.31 4.19
C LEU A 166 9.00 2.74 4.75
N LEU A 167 8.65 1.50 4.42
CA LEU A 167 7.47 0.84 4.96
C LEU A 167 7.53 0.72 6.48
N LEU A 168 8.66 0.30 7.06
CA LEU A 168 8.82 0.25 8.52
C LEU A 168 8.64 1.62 9.17
N LEU A 169 9.24 2.66 8.60
CA LEU A 169 9.08 4.02 9.10
C LEU A 169 7.61 4.46 9.06
N LEU A 170 6.88 4.16 7.98
CA LEU A 170 5.45 4.44 7.87
C LEU A 170 4.61 3.62 8.85
N TYR A 171 4.92 2.34 9.07
CA TYR A 171 4.28 1.51 10.10
C TYR A 171 4.44 2.13 11.49
N ARG A 172 5.67 2.56 11.83
CA ARG A 172 5.97 3.22 13.12
C ARG A 172 5.23 4.53 13.25
N TYR A 173 5.28 5.36 12.21
CA TYR A 173 4.57 6.63 12.13
C TYR A 173 3.07 6.44 12.42
N ARG A 174 2.44 5.43 11.79
CA ARG A 174 1.04 5.08 12.04
C ARG A 174 0.78 4.57 13.45
N ALA A 175 1.67 3.74 13.99
CA ALA A 175 1.53 3.21 15.35
C ALA A 175 1.57 4.29 16.44
N MET A 176 2.12 5.47 16.15
CA MET A 176 2.15 6.63 17.06
C MET A 176 0.90 7.51 16.96
N GLY A 177 -0.09 7.12 16.16
CA GLY A 177 -1.38 7.80 16.03
C GLY A 177 -1.51 8.73 14.83
N GLU A 178 -0.49 8.82 13.99
CA GLU A 178 -0.49 9.66 12.79
C GLU A 178 -0.93 8.92 11.53
N HIS A 179 -1.35 9.66 10.50
CA HIS A 179 -1.71 9.07 9.22
C HIS A 179 -0.52 8.99 8.26
N ALA A 180 -0.37 7.85 7.60
CA ALA A 180 0.57 7.72 6.49
C ALA A 180 0.06 8.54 5.29
N SER A 181 0.95 9.33 4.68
CA SER A 181 0.64 10.26 3.60
C SER A 181 1.86 10.46 2.69
N GLU A 182 1.68 11.03 1.49
CA GLU A 182 2.82 11.37 0.60
C GLU A 182 3.78 12.33 1.30
N PHE A 183 3.26 13.30 2.06
CA PHE A 183 4.04 14.22 2.86
C PHE A 183 4.97 13.47 3.82
N ALA A 184 4.42 12.57 4.64
CA ALA A 184 5.23 11.82 5.61
C ALA A 184 6.26 10.93 4.91
N ALA A 185 5.87 10.26 3.83
CA ALA A 185 6.77 9.42 3.04
C ALA A 185 7.93 10.21 2.42
N GLU A 186 7.69 11.42 1.92
CA GLU A 186 8.74 12.31 1.40
C GLU A 186 9.73 12.70 2.50
N LYS A 187 9.26 13.03 3.71
CA LYS A 187 10.16 13.40 4.83
C LYS A 187 10.97 12.22 5.34
N LEU A 188 10.33 11.07 5.50
CA LEU A 188 11.01 9.85 5.94
C LEU A 188 12.05 9.39 4.90
N SER A 189 11.74 9.53 3.61
CA SER A 189 12.66 9.23 2.52
C SER A 189 13.83 10.23 2.45
N TYR A 190 13.56 11.52 2.70
CA TYR A 190 14.59 12.54 2.86
C TYR A 190 15.57 12.17 3.97
N PHE A 191 15.07 11.80 5.15
CA PHE A 191 15.94 11.41 6.28
C PHE A 191 16.70 10.12 6.03
N LEU A 192 16.13 9.13 5.33
CA LEU A 192 16.87 7.93 4.92
C LEU A 192 18.07 8.29 4.04
N GLN A 193 17.88 9.15 3.04
CA GLN A 193 18.96 9.60 2.18
C GLN A 193 20.02 10.39 2.97
N ARG A 194 19.58 11.23 3.91
CA ARG A 194 20.47 11.96 4.82
C ARG A 194 21.23 11.06 5.78
N ALA A 195 20.66 9.94 6.18
CA ALA A 195 21.31 8.96 7.04
C ALA A 195 22.39 8.13 6.30
N GLY A 196 22.45 8.22 4.97
CA GLY A 196 23.45 7.57 4.12
C GLY A 196 22.87 6.67 3.02
N GLU A 197 21.54 6.57 2.88
CA GLU A 197 20.94 5.70 1.87
C GLU A 197 21.05 6.29 0.46
N THR A 198 21.76 5.61 -0.44
CA THR A 198 22.08 6.12 -1.79
C THR A 198 21.30 5.42 -2.91
N GLN A 199 20.59 4.33 -2.61
CA GLN A 199 19.77 3.65 -3.62
C GLN A 199 18.58 4.51 -4.08
N LEU A 200 18.14 5.42 -3.22
CA LEU A 200 17.21 6.49 -3.53
C LEU A 200 17.95 7.61 -4.26
N LYS A 201 17.93 7.60 -5.60
CA LYS A 201 18.37 8.74 -6.42
C LYS A 201 17.32 9.87 -6.39
N LEU A 202 16.97 10.34 -5.20
CA LEU A 202 16.02 11.44 -5.01
C LEU A 202 16.77 12.76 -5.00
N GLU A 203 16.24 13.72 -5.73
CA GLU A 203 16.72 15.09 -5.74
C GLU A 203 15.70 15.92 -4.99
N PHE A 204 16.10 16.48 -3.84
CA PHE A 204 15.21 17.29 -3.02
C PHE A 204 15.44 18.77 -3.27
N THR A 205 14.35 19.49 -3.55
CA THR A 205 14.35 20.95 -3.71
C THR A 205 13.48 21.60 -2.65
N LYS A 206 13.58 22.93 -2.52
CA LYS A 206 12.73 23.71 -1.62
C LYS A 206 11.25 23.58 -2.00
N GLY A 207 10.48 22.85 -1.20
CA GLY A 207 9.03 22.71 -1.37
C GLY A 207 8.20 23.56 -0.40
N TYR A 208 6.89 23.59 -0.63
CA TYR A 208 5.94 24.31 0.22
C TYR A 208 5.88 23.76 1.65
N TYR A 209 5.97 22.43 1.80
CA TYR A 209 5.99 21.73 3.09
C TYR A 209 7.40 21.22 3.44
N GLY A 210 8.45 21.99 3.14
CA GLY A 210 9.86 21.58 3.31
C GLY A 210 10.42 20.85 2.08
N PRO A 211 11.55 20.14 2.19
CA PRO A 211 12.22 19.48 1.06
C PRO A 211 11.32 18.49 0.33
N TYR A 212 11.28 18.54 -0.99
CA TYR A 212 10.38 17.70 -1.78
C TYR A 212 11.09 17.15 -3.02
N SER A 213 10.90 15.86 -3.31
CA SER A 213 11.46 15.22 -4.50
C SER A 213 10.43 14.95 -5.59
N GLY A 214 9.17 14.69 -5.21
CA GLY A 214 8.11 14.27 -6.12
C GLY A 214 8.32 12.90 -6.75
N LYS A 215 9.43 12.22 -6.45
CA LYS A 215 9.73 10.87 -6.95
C LYS A 215 9.24 9.81 -5.97
N VAL A 216 9.05 10.12 -4.67
CA VAL A 216 8.60 9.15 -3.66
C VAL A 216 7.19 8.60 -3.97
N ARG A 217 6.31 9.41 -4.55
CA ARG A 217 4.99 8.93 -5.03
C ARG A 217 5.07 7.74 -5.99
N HIS A 218 6.14 7.61 -6.77
CA HIS A 218 6.32 6.45 -7.65
C HIS A 218 6.58 5.17 -6.83
N VAL A 219 7.31 5.30 -5.73
CA VAL A 219 7.53 4.21 -4.77
C VAL A 219 6.22 3.83 -4.10
N LEU A 220 5.47 4.82 -3.59
CA LEU A 220 4.16 4.59 -2.97
C LEU A 220 3.17 3.91 -3.94
N TYR A 221 3.10 4.40 -5.18
CA TYR A 221 2.27 3.80 -6.23
C TYR A 221 2.67 2.36 -6.54
N ALA A 222 3.98 2.06 -6.59
CA ALA A 222 4.48 0.71 -6.83
C ALA A 222 4.17 -0.27 -5.68
N LEU A 223 4.07 0.24 -4.45
CA LEU A 223 3.71 -0.54 -3.25
C LEU A 223 2.19 -0.64 -3.05
N ASN A 224 1.41 0.19 -3.74
CA ASN A 224 -0.03 0.24 -3.62
C ASN A 224 -0.70 -1.01 -4.20
N GLY A 225 -1.72 -1.50 -3.50
CA GLY A 225 -2.41 -2.74 -3.81
C GLY A 225 -1.80 -3.97 -3.12
N TYR A 226 -0.58 -3.88 -2.59
CA TYR A 226 0.08 -4.98 -1.86
C TYR A 226 0.49 -4.62 -0.44
N TYR A 227 1.24 -3.55 -0.24
CA TYR A 227 1.60 -3.03 1.09
C TYR A 227 0.75 -1.83 1.51
N LEU A 228 0.25 -1.07 0.53
CA LEU A 228 -0.54 0.14 0.76
C LEU A 228 -1.93 0.03 0.09
N LYS A 229 -2.90 0.82 0.55
CA LYS A 229 -4.20 1.04 -0.10
C LYS A 229 -4.53 2.53 -0.09
N GLY A 230 -5.14 3.05 -1.14
CA GLY A 230 -5.59 4.44 -1.19
C GLY A 230 -4.71 5.36 -2.04
N PHE A 231 -3.62 4.85 -2.64
CA PHE A 231 -2.69 5.62 -3.47
C PHE A 231 -2.79 5.26 -4.98
N GLU A 232 -3.96 4.88 -5.46
CA GLU A 232 -4.14 4.33 -6.82
C GLU A 232 -4.04 5.35 -7.94
N GLN A 233 -4.32 6.61 -7.64
CA GLN A 233 -4.32 7.67 -8.65
C GLN A 233 -2.96 8.35 -8.78
N LYS A 234 -2.01 8.07 -7.87
CA LYS A 234 -0.68 8.71 -7.82
C LYS A 234 -0.72 10.25 -7.76
N GLU A 235 -1.88 10.82 -7.48
CA GLU A 235 -2.18 12.25 -7.44
C GLU A 235 -2.80 12.65 -6.09
N ALA A 236 -2.59 11.84 -5.05
CA ALA A 236 -3.09 12.12 -3.72
C ALA A 236 -2.56 13.49 -3.24
N LYS A 237 -3.38 14.24 -2.51
CA LYS A 237 -2.91 15.48 -1.90
C LYS A 237 -1.83 15.16 -0.85
N PRO A 238 -0.90 16.10 -0.54
CA PRO A 238 0.23 15.82 0.34
C PRO A 238 -0.13 15.17 1.68
N PHE A 239 -1.24 15.59 2.31
CA PHE A 239 -1.72 15.06 3.59
C PHE A 239 -2.91 14.09 3.45
N GLU A 240 -3.28 13.72 2.23
CA GLU A 240 -4.34 12.74 2.03
C GLU A 240 -3.87 11.39 2.58
N PRO A 241 -4.61 10.79 3.52
CA PRO A 241 -4.18 9.57 4.17
C PRO A 241 -4.31 8.38 3.23
N PHE A 242 -3.32 7.50 3.26
CA PHE A 242 -3.43 6.15 2.71
C PHE A 242 -3.29 5.10 3.81
N ASP A 243 -3.85 3.92 3.55
CA ASP A 243 -3.79 2.80 4.45
C ASP A 243 -2.56 1.93 4.23
N ILE A 244 -2.02 1.41 5.33
CA ILE A 244 -0.98 0.38 5.32
C ILE A 244 -1.65 -0.96 5.62
N ILE A 245 -1.33 -1.98 4.83
CA ILE A 245 -1.86 -3.34 4.99
C ILE A 245 -1.06 -4.04 6.08
N VAL A 246 -1.60 -4.02 7.30
CA VAL A 246 -0.93 -4.53 8.51
C VAL A 246 -0.61 -6.02 8.38
N GLU A 247 -1.41 -6.79 7.67
CA GLU A 247 -1.22 -8.22 7.43
C GLU A 247 0.08 -8.54 6.67
N ARG A 248 0.75 -7.53 6.10
CA ARG A 248 2.04 -7.65 5.42
C ARG A 248 3.22 -7.16 6.26
N SER A 249 3.01 -6.77 7.52
CA SER A 249 4.09 -6.28 8.39
C SER A 249 5.18 -7.32 8.61
N ASP A 250 4.80 -8.59 8.76
CA ASP A 250 5.73 -9.67 9.05
C ASP A 250 6.72 -9.90 7.90
N GLU A 251 6.26 -9.75 6.64
CA GLU A 251 7.13 -9.82 5.45
C GLU A 251 8.17 -8.68 5.44
N VAL A 252 7.75 -7.47 5.84
CA VAL A 252 8.67 -6.31 5.92
C VAL A 252 9.67 -6.49 7.06
N LEU A 253 9.22 -6.95 8.22
CA LEU A 253 10.09 -7.21 9.38
C LEU A 253 11.09 -8.34 9.10
N ASP A 254 10.66 -9.43 8.45
CA ASP A 254 11.54 -10.49 8.00
C ASP A 254 12.62 -9.98 7.05
N TYR A 255 12.25 -9.15 6.05
CA TYR A 255 13.21 -8.54 5.14
C TYR A 255 14.23 -7.68 5.90
N ILE A 256 13.76 -6.86 6.84
CA ILE A 256 14.63 -5.99 7.64
C ILE A 256 15.59 -6.81 8.48
N GLN A 257 15.11 -7.88 9.11
CA GLN A 257 15.94 -8.71 9.98
C GLN A 257 16.97 -9.53 9.18
N ASN A 258 16.53 -10.14 8.08
CA ASN A 258 17.29 -11.20 7.41
C ASN A 258 17.96 -10.76 6.10
N LYS A 259 17.56 -9.63 5.50
CA LYS A 259 18.07 -9.19 4.19
C LYS A 259 18.75 -7.83 4.18
N LEU A 260 18.43 -6.92 5.10
CA LEU A 260 19.18 -5.67 5.22
C LEU A 260 20.58 -5.94 5.75
N ASN A 261 21.57 -5.30 5.12
CA ASN A 261 22.94 -5.33 5.60
C ASN A 261 23.10 -4.43 6.85
N PRO A 262 24.21 -4.57 7.62
CA PRO A 262 24.40 -3.80 8.85
C PRO A 262 24.43 -2.27 8.67
N VAL A 263 24.89 -1.79 7.51
CA VAL A 263 24.96 -0.35 7.21
C VAL A 263 23.54 0.19 6.98
N GLU A 264 22.72 -0.50 6.19
CA GLU A 264 21.32 -0.14 5.95
C GLU A 264 20.51 -0.15 7.26
N LYS A 265 20.71 -1.16 8.12
CA LYS A 265 20.09 -1.20 9.47
C LYS A 265 20.50 0.02 10.30
N THR A 266 21.77 0.41 10.23
CA THR A 266 22.27 1.60 10.92
C THR A 266 21.62 2.88 10.39
N HIS A 267 21.41 3.01 9.08
CA HIS A 267 20.70 4.15 8.49
C HIS A 267 19.26 4.22 8.99
N LEU A 268 18.55 3.09 8.97
CA LEU A 268 17.18 3.00 9.49
C LEU A 268 17.09 3.37 10.98
N ASP A 269 18.00 2.85 11.81
CA ASP A 269 18.05 3.15 13.24
C ASP A 269 18.35 4.62 13.51
N LYS A 270 19.22 5.25 12.71
CA LYS A 270 19.48 6.70 12.79
C LYS A 270 18.20 7.48 12.53
N VAL A 271 17.42 7.14 11.49
CA VAL A 271 16.16 7.84 11.20
C VAL A 271 15.14 7.64 12.31
N LEU A 272 14.97 6.42 12.83
CA LEU A 272 14.06 6.14 13.95
C LEU A 272 14.42 6.95 15.21
N LYS A 273 15.71 7.10 15.51
CA LYS A 273 16.18 7.94 16.62
C LYS A 273 15.99 9.42 16.33
N LEU A 274 16.27 9.84 15.10
CA LEU A 274 16.18 11.23 14.66
C LEU A 274 14.77 11.77 14.78
N ILE A 275 13.76 11.03 14.33
CA ILE A 275 12.38 11.51 14.35
C ILE A 275 11.75 11.47 15.75
N LYS A 276 12.43 10.88 16.75
CA LYS A 276 11.88 10.75 18.11
C LYS A 276 11.61 12.13 18.73
N GLY A 277 10.37 12.39 19.12
CA GLY A 277 9.88 13.71 19.56
C GLY A 277 9.47 14.68 18.43
N PHE A 278 9.59 14.26 17.17
CA PHE A 278 9.25 15.01 15.96
C PHE A 278 8.28 14.23 15.05
N GLU A 279 7.54 13.26 15.61
CA GLU A 279 6.73 12.31 14.85
C GLU A 279 5.37 12.85 14.39
N SER A 280 5.13 14.15 14.48
CA SER A 280 3.93 14.79 13.92
C SER A 280 4.23 15.40 12.54
N PRO A 281 3.22 15.74 11.72
CA PRO A 281 3.44 16.43 10.46
C PRO A 281 4.21 17.75 10.63
N TYR A 282 3.92 18.47 11.71
CA TYR A 282 4.65 19.66 12.12
C TYR A 282 6.12 19.35 12.42
N GLY A 283 6.39 18.32 13.24
CA GLY A 283 7.74 17.93 13.64
C GLY A 283 8.60 17.48 12.45
N LEU A 284 8.04 16.64 11.57
CA LEU A 284 8.73 16.20 10.36
C LEU A 284 9.02 17.36 9.40
N GLU A 285 8.09 18.30 9.22
CA GLU A 285 8.34 19.47 8.38
C GLU A 285 9.44 20.35 8.95
N LEU A 286 9.37 20.66 10.25
CA LEU A 286 10.35 21.47 10.96
C LEU A 286 11.74 20.85 10.82
N LEU A 287 11.88 19.58 11.18
CA LEU A 287 13.16 18.87 11.18
C LEU A 287 13.78 18.81 9.77
N ALA A 288 12.98 18.52 8.75
CA ALA A 288 13.45 18.47 7.36
C ALA A 288 13.79 19.87 6.81
N THR A 289 13.02 20.89 7.18
CA THR A 289 13.28 22.28 6.78
C THR A 289 14.61 22.77 7.37
N VAL A 290 14.83 22.52 8.66
CA VAL A 290 16.05 22.94 9.35
C VAL A 290 17.27 22.21 8.80
N ASP A 291 17.21 20.88 8.62
CA ASP A 291 18.31 20.10 8.03
C ASP A 291 18.66 20.59 6.63
N TYR A 292 17.67 20.86 5.79
CA TYR A 292 17.90 21.36 4.44
C TYR A 292 18.63 22.69 4.42
N LEU A 293 18.25 23.61 5.31
CA LEU A 293 18.92 24.91 5.44
C LEU A 293 20.33 24.77 5.99
N ILE A 294 20.59 23.84 6.91
CA ILE A 294 21.94 23.57 7.41
C ILE A 294 22.85 23.11 6.26
N ILE A 295 22.35 22.25 5.38
CA ILE A 295 23.11 21.79 4.20
C ILE A 295 23.35 22.93 3.21
N GLU A 296 22.31 23.72 2.94
CA GLU A 296 22.38 24.81 1.95
C GLU A 296 23.29 25.95 2.42
N THR A 297 23.23 26.30 3.71
CA THR A 297 23.98 27.44 4.27
C THR A 297 25.31 27.06 4.89
N GLY A 298 25.54 25.76 5.16
CA GLY A 298 26.67 25.29 5.96
C GLY A 298 26.64 25.75 7.43
N ASN A 299 25.51 26.29 7.90
CA ASN A 299 25.39 26.91 9.22
C ASN A 299 24.27 26.24 10.03
N SER A 300 24.53 26.01 11.33
CA SER A 300 23.56 25.40 12.25
C SER A 300 23.10 26.31 13.38
N ASP A 301 23.52 27.58 13.35
CA ASP A 301 23.09 28.60 14.29
C ASP A 301 21.57 28.85 14.18
N PRO A 302 20.79 28.71 15.27
CA PRO A 302 19.34 28.87 15.23
C PRO A 302 18.84 30.24 14.77
N GLN A 303 19.60 31.33 14.98
CA GLN A 303 19.21 32.66 14.53
C GLN A 303 19.38 32.81 13.02
N VAL A 304 20.50 32.32 12.49
CA VAL A 304 20.73 32.26 11.04
C VAL A 304 19.66 31.41 10.35
N LEU A 305 19.36 30.24 10.92
CA LEU A 305 18.33 29.34 10.41
C LEU A 305 16.94 29.96 10.46
N SER A 306 16.59 30.66 11.55
CA SER A 306 15.31 31.38 11.66
C SER A 306 15.18 32.48 10.61
N GLY A 307 16.27 33.20 10.32
CA GLY A 307 16.34 34.17 9.23
C GLY A 307 16.13 33.53 7.85
N ALA A 308 16.77 32.40 7.59
CA ALA A 308 16.63 31.67 6.32
C ALA A 308 15.23 31.05 6.14
N ILE A 309 14.59 30.59 7.22
CA ILE A 309 13.19 30.11 7.21
C ILE A 309 12.24 31.22 6.78
N ARG A 310 12.44 32.45 7.29
CA ARG A 310 11.65 33.62 6.87
C ARG A 310 11.76 33.90 5.37
N GLN A 311 12.96 33.72 4.81
CA GLN A 311 13.19 33.87 3.37
C GLN A 311 12.59 32.73 2.56
N TRP A 312 12.44 31.52 3.12
CA TRP A 312 11.77 30.41 2.44
C TRP A 312 10.28 30.71 2.26
N SER A 313 9.56 31.09 3.32
CA SER A 313 8.21 31.66 3.21
C SER A 313 7.69 32.26 4.51
N ALA A 314 6.76 33.22 4.40
CA ALA A 314 6.03 33.78 5.54
C ALA A 314 5.33 32.69 6.37
N ARG A 315 4.68 31.72 5.71
CA ARG A 315 4.02 30.58 6.37
C ARG A 315 4.96 29.82 7.31
N LYS A 316 6.18 29.51 6.86
CA LYS A 316 7.14 28.77 7.68
C LYS A 316 7.67 29.62 8.82
N ALA A 317 7.85 30.93 8.60
CA ALA A 317 8.22 31.86 9.66
C ALA A 317 7.20 31.88 10.80
N ASP A 318 5.91 31.92 10.44
CA ASP A 318 4.82 31.95 11.41
C ASP A 318 4.66 30.60 12.13
N MET A 319 4.88 29.49 11.41
CA MET A 319 4.78 28.14 11.98
C MET A 319 5.94 27.76 12.89
N PHE A 320 7.17 28.23 12.63
CA PHE A 320 8.38 27.73 13.30
C PHE A 320 9.03 28.81 14.20
N PRO A 321 8.60 28.90 15.47
CA PRO A 321 9.26 29.73 16.47
C PRO A 321 10.76 29.41 16.59
N PRO A 322 11.62 30.41 16.89
CA PRO A 322 13.07 30.22 17.03
C PRO A 322 13.45 29.09 18.00
N GLU A 323 12.67 28.91 19.08
CA GLU A 323 12.91 27.85 20.05
C GLU A 323 12.69 26.44 19.45
N HIS A 324 11.69 26.27 18.60
CA HIS A 324 11.47 25.01 17.89
C HIS A 324 12.60 24.75 16.87
N VAL A 325 13.07 25.79 16.19
CA VAL A 325 14.23 25.72 15.27
C VAL A 325 15.49 25.29 16.02
N ARG A 326 15.71 25.82 17.23
CA ARG A 326 16.82 25.41 18.11
C ARG A 326 16.75 23.93 18.45
N LEU A 327 15.60 23.46 18.96
CA LEU A 327 15.39 22.04 19.31
C LEU A 327 15.58 21.11 18.11
N ALA A 328 15.11 21.50 16.93
CA ALA A 328 15.33 20.75 15.70
C ALA A 328 16.81 20.73 15.27
N SER A 329 17.51 21.86 15.33
CA SER A 329 18.95 21.93 15.02
C SER A 329 19.77 21.05 15.96
N GLU A 330 19.41 21.04 17.25
CA GLU A 330 20.02 20.15 18.24
C GLU A 330 19.76 18.69 17.89
N GLN A 331 18.52 18.29 17.61
CA GLN A 331 18.19 16.91 17.25
C GLN A 331 18.98 16.38 16.03
N LEU A 332 19.30 17.26 15.09
CA LEU A 332 20.02 16.92 13.85
C LEU A 332 21.49 16.54 14.05
N HIS A 333 22.08 16.68 15.24
CA HIS A 333 23.42 16.15 15.54
C HIS A 333 23.53 14.65 15.22
N LEU A 334 22.42 13.90 15.33
CA LEU A 334 22.35 12.47 15.01
C LEU A 334 22.66 12.15 13.54
N LEU A 335 22.49 13.11 12.64
CA LEU A 335 22.86 12.98 11.22
C LEU A 335 24.29 13.46 10.91
N ARG A 336 24.90 14.26 11.79
CA ARG A 336 26.18 14.96 11.52
C ARG A 336 27.43 14.16 11.89
N ASN A 337 27.31 13.07 12.65
CA ASN A 337 28.46 12.30 13.16
C ASN A 337 29.24 11.47 12.12
N GLN A 338 29.11 11.75 10.82
CA GLN A 338 30.01 11.23 9.80
C GLN A 338 30.28 12.32 8.76
N SER A 339 31.55 12.71 8.66
CA SER A 339 32.10 13.64 7.70
C SER A 339 31.59 13.32 6.29
N LEU A 340 31.05 14.32 5.59
CA LEU A 340 30.96 14.29 4.13
C LEU A 340 32.39 14.05 3.60
N PRO A 341 32.62 13.14 2.65
CA PRO A 341 33.92 13.06 2.00
C PRO A 341 34.10 14.34 1.18
N THR A 342 34.85 15.30 1.73
CA THR A 342 35.45 16.37 0.94
C THR A 342 36.44 15.71 -0.02
N ALA A 343 36.26 15.95 -1.31
CA ALA A 343 37.15 15.48 -2.34
C ALA A 343 38.54 16.11 -2.17
N SER A 344 39.47 15.41 -1.52
CA SER A 344 40.91 15.61 -1.68
C SER A 344 41.71 14.53 -0.95
N HIS A 345 42.54 13.83 -1.75
CA HIS A 345 43.78 13.15 -1.40
C HIS A 345 43.72 11.70 -0.86
N PHE A 346 44.34 10.82 -1.66
CA PHE A 346 44.77 9.46 -1.34
C PHE A 346 45.69 9.44 -0.11
N GLY A 347 45.51 8.44 0.76
CA GLY A 347 46.44 8.11 1.83
C GLY A 347 46.11 6.75 2.44
N ILE A 348 47.03 5.80 2.27
CA ILE A 348 46.97 4.42 2.75
C ILE A 348 47.15 4.40 4.29
N GLY A 349 46.40 3.57 5.00
CA GLY A 349 46.62 3.32 6.43
C GLY A 349 45.70 2.22 6.99
N GLU A 350 46.31 1.20 7.59
CA GLU A 350 45.71 -0.08 7.94
C GLU A 350 44.79 -0.09 9.18
N ARG A 351 43.96 -1.15 9.19
CA ARG A 351 43.04 -1.66 10.22
C ARG A 351 43.58 -1.65 11.66
N ASN A 352 42.69 -1.43 12.65
CA ASN A 352 42.19 -2.54 13.49
C ASN A 352 41.17 -2.15 14.58
N ASN A 353 40.06 -2.91 14.57
CA ASN A 353 39.53 -3.69 15.69
C ASN A 353 39.01 -2.95 16.93
N GLN A 354 37.71 -2.60 16.94
CA GLN A 354 36.85 -2.71 18.12
C GLN A 354 35.38 -2.61 17.67
N LEU A 355 34.61 -3.66 17.98
CA LEU A 355 33.15 -3.74 18.19
C LEU A 355 32.71 -5.18 17.91
N LYS A 356 33.25 -6.11 18.71
CA LYS A 356 32.54 -7.35 19.04
C LYS A 356 31.52 -6.97 20.12
N ASN A 357 30.32 -7.52 19.99
CA ASN A 357 29.17 -7.46 20.92
C ASN A 357 28.16 -6.34 20.63
N ILE A 358 27.28 -6.57 19.65
CA ILE A 358 25.92 -6.04 19.69
C ILE A 358 24.97 -7.23 19.76
N THR A 359 24.46 -7.49 20.95
CA THR A 359 23.41 -8.47 21.21
C THR A 359 22.10 -7.92 20.63
N ILE A 360 21.52 -8.62 19.66
CA ILE A 360 20.20 -8.30 19.10
C ILE A 360 19.15 -8.65 20.16
N ALA A 361 18.54 -7.63 20.77
CA ALA A 361 17.41 -7.84 21.67
C ALA A 361 16.16 -8.22 20.86
N THR A 362 15.68 -9.45 21.02
CA THR A 362 14.40 -9.89 20.47
C THR A 362 13.25 -9.23 21.24
N ILE A 363 12.56 -8.28 20.61
CA ILE A 363 11.34 -7.67 21.16
C ILE A 363 10.16 -8.55 20.76
N ARG A 364 9.55 -9.25 21.73
CA ARG A 364 8.23 -9.88 21.56
C ARG A 364 7.14 -8.86 21.90
N TRP A 365 6.14 -8.76 21.04
CA TRP A 365 4.95 -7.93 21.25
C TRP A 365 3.86 -8.75 21.97
N PRO A 366 3.11 -8.19 22.94
CA PRO A 366 1.97 -8.87 23.51
C PRO A 366 0.82 -8.91 22.49
N VAL A 367 0.25 -10.10 22.31
CA VAL A 367 -0.99 -10.32 21.55
C VAL A 367 -2.16 -9.86 22.44
N PRO A 368 -3.14 -9.08 21.95
CA PRO A 368 -4.34 -8.79 22.73
C PRO A 368 -5.15 -10.07 22.93
N GLU A 369 -5.37 -10.49 24.17
CA GLU A 369 -6.35 -11.54 24.49
C GLU A 369 -7.76 -11.00 24.21
N ILE A 370 -8.50 -11.68 23.33
CA ILE A 370 -9.93 -11.48 23.13
C ILE A 370 -10.63 -12.32 24.20
N CYS A 371 -11.07 -11.69 25.29
CA CYS A 371 -11.93 -12.33 26.28
C CYS A 371 -13.35 -12.46 25.72
N PHE A 372 -13.80 -13.68 25.43
CA PHE A 372 -15.21 -13.96 25.16
C PHE A 372 -15.98 -14.06 26.48
N GLY A 373 -16.82 -13.06 26.78
CA GLY A 373 -17.83 -13.12 27.83
C GLY A 373 -19.17 -13.62 27.27
N ASN A 374 -19.79 -14.57 27.96
CA ASN A 374 -21.03 -15.25 27.58
C ASN A 374 -22.20 -14.30 27.21
N ILE A 375 -22.96 -14.75 26.22
CA ILE A 375 -24.10 -14.07 25.58
C ILE A 375 -25.33 -14.04 26.52
N SER A 376 -25.81 -12.85 26.87
CA SER A 376 -27.26 -12.58 27.02
C SER A 376 -27.59 -11.06 27.01
N LYS A 377 -28.11 -10.59 25.86
CA LYS A 377 -28.91 -9.34 25.63
C LYS A 377 -28.21 -7.95 25.68
N PRO A 378 -28.81 -6.89 25.06
CA PRO A 378 -28.12 -6.08 24.04
C PRO A 378 -27.66 -4.66 24.45
N ARG A 379 -26.74 -4.12 23.63
CA ARG A 379 -26.25 -2.73 23.48
C ARG A 379 -25.24 -2.21 24.52
N THR A 380 -23.98 -2.07 24.08
CA THR A 380 -23.21 -0.82 23.89
C THR A 380 -21.71 -1.17 23.95
N ALA A 381 -20.97 -1.01 22.85
CA ALA A 381 -19.53 -1.21 22.85
C ALA A 381 -18.85 -0.03 23.56
N ILE A 382 -18.30 -0.26 24.75
CA ILE A 382 -17.46 0.70 25.47
C ILE A 382 -16.01 0.41 25.09
N ILE A 383 -15.34 1.39 24.47
CA ILE A 383 -13.89 1.40 24.30
C ILE A 383 -13.29 1.68 25.69
N CYS A 384 -12.70 0.68 26.34
CA CYS A 384 -11.97 0.89 27.59
C CYS A 384 -10.63 1.57 27.29
N ARG A 385 -10.48 2.81 27.76
CA ARG A 385 -9.22 3.56 27.80
C ARG A 385 -8.20 2.84 28.70
N ASN A 386 -6.95 2.80 28.23
CA ASN A 386 -5.78 2.40 29.01
C ASN A 386 -5.72 3.10 30.37
N ARG A 387 -5.70 2.32 31.47
CA ARG A 387 -5.16 2.76 32.76
C ARG A 387 -3.95 1.89 33.09
N PHE A 388 -2.85 2.57 33.39
CA PHE A 388 -1.64 2.00 33.98
C PHE A 388 -1.97 1.44 35.38
N PHE A 389 -1.49 0.23 35.67
CA PHE A 389 -1.22 -0.19 37.04
C PHE A 389 0.26 -0.55 37.14
N VAL A 390 0.96 0.18 38.00
CA VAL A 390 2.29 -0.18 38.49
C VAL A 390 2.07 -1.14 39.66
N THR A 391 2.51 -2.39 39.52
CA THR A 391 2.66 -3.30 40.66
C THR A 391 4.14 -3.56 40.87
N SER A 392 4.69 -2.94 41.91
CA SER A 392 5.98 -3.31 42.50
C SER A 392 5.85 -4.68 43.14
N HIS A 393 6.78 -5.60 42.87
CA HIS A 393 7.01 -6.77 43.72
C HIS A 393 8.47 -6.73 44.19
N GLN A 394 8.63 -6.33 45.46
CA GLN A 394 9.76 -6.74 46.29
C GLN A 394 9.76 -8.27 46.37
N LYS A 395 10.92 -8.89 46.12
CA LYS A 395 11.15 -10.25 46.61
C LYS A 395 11.87 -10.15 47.96
N TYR A 396 11.19 -10.67 48.97
CA TYR A 396 11.80 -11.17 50.19
C TYR A 396 12.43 -12.55 49.90
N GLN A 397 13.55 -12.79 50.62
CA GLN A 397 14.43 -13.96 50.67
C GLN A 397 15.46 -14.09 49.55
#